data_AF-Q5JH38-F1
#
_entry.id   AF-Q5JH38-F1
#
_cell.length_a   1.000
_cell.length_b   1.000
_cell.length_c   1.000
_cell.angle_alpha   90.00
_cell.angle_beta   90.00
_cell.angle_gamma   90.00
#
_symmetry.space_group_name_H-M   'P 1'
#
loop_
_entity.id
_entity.type
_entity.pdbx_description
1 polymer ?
#
loop_
_entity_poly.entity_id
_entity_poly.type
_entity_poly.pdbx_seq_one_letter_code
_entity_poly.pdbx_strand_id
1 'polypeptide(L)'
;MRWLKVWLIIGLLLGSIVPAGMALADEAGTAPLPPEIQDNSTTETQVVAEHIVSALERLHNVTSTIIEKANVSENSTVFEHYQKAEEYREAAIQDYQNGNYEGAIANGILAMRHYKVILEKVKNVRNDVGERLQEELRRMQGYFMAAEKTIRKAQEEGIDVGDAPQLLNQTKEAYRQVMEDIKNKDIEKAKEDLAVARELKKGLDEKLVEIRKELAYANADKIVNAFLRRGENAMKFAQRVIEKANASGRNVTELQEMLEEFQAVYEQVKELADQGNYTEALDVITANKETIGKFHKAIELTKRKIHEVEVKEKIKNMAKLIGELNERIGKDARALAEPHRKGVDTRTAQLKLKTAAQEVRLSAELLKRGKKAEAKAHLLIALDLLEDVESFIVKHA
;
A
#
# COMPACT_ATOMS: atom_id res chain seq x y z
N MET A 1 -20.15 -16.89 14.59
CA MET A 1 -20.94 -17.95 13.92
C MET A 1 -22.31 -17.51 13.39
N ARG A 2 -23.15 -16.78 14.15
CA ARG A 2 -24.46 -16.30 13.66
C ARG A 2 -24.38 -15.40 12.40
N TRP A 3 -23.33 -14.59 12.27
CA TRP A 3 -23.15 -13.64 11.15
C TRP A 3 -22.57 -14.27 9.88
N LEU A 4 -21.79 -15.35 9.98
CA LEU A 4 -21.32 -16.12 8.82
C LEU A 4 -22.50 -16.77 8.08
N LYS A 5 -23.54 -17.17 8.81
CA LYS A 5 -24.80 -17.69 8.24
C LYS A 5 -25.57 -16.59 7.50
N VAL A 6 -25.54 -15.34 7.97
CA VAL A 6 -26.19 -14.19 7.31
C VAL A 6 -25.49 -13.87 5.97
N TRP A 7 -24.16 -13.89 5.91
CA TRP A 7 -23.41 -13.71 4.65
C TRP A 7 -23.58 -14.86 3.66
N LEU A 8 -23.70 -16.10 4.15
CA LEU A 8 -24.04 -17.26 3.32
C LEU A 8 -25.45 -17.14 2.73
N ILE A 9 -26.41 -16.63 3.50
CA ILE A 9 -27.79 -16.38 3.04
C ILE A 9 -27.81 -15.22 2.03
N ILE A 10 -27.08 -14.12 2.27
CA ILE A 10 -26.96 -12.99 1.32
C ILE A 10 -26.25 -13.44 0.03
N GLY A 11 -25.21 -14.26 0.12
CA GLY A 11 -24.52 -14.83 -1.03
C GLY A 11 -25.39 -15.81 -1.84
N LEU A 12 -26.23 -16.61 -1.16
CA LEU A 12 -27.21 -17.48 -1.80
C LEU A 12 -28.34 -16.69 -2.47
N LEU A 13 -28.82 -15.60 -1.86
CA LEU A 13 -29.91 -14.77 -2.38
C LEU A 13 -29.49 -13.87 -3.55
N LEU A 14 -28.24 -13.41 -3.58
CA LEU A 14 -27.68 -12.61 -4.69
C LEU A 14 -27.05 -13.46 -5.79
N GLY A 15 -26.60 -14.68 -5.47
CA GLY A 15 -26.00 -15.61 -6.43
C GLY A 15 -27.02 -16.40 -7.26
N SER A 16 -28.28 -16.48 -6.83
CA SER A 16 -29.36 -17.19 -7.54
C SER A 16 -30.11 -16.34 -8.57
N ILE A 17 -29.69 -15.10 -8.81
CA ILE A 17 -30.26 -14.21 -9.84
C ILE A 17 -29.23 -14.07 -10.97
N VAL A 18 -28.92 -15.20 -11.62
CA VAL A 18 -28.38 -15.19 -12.97
C VAL A 18 -29.52 -15.61 -13.89
N PRO A 19 -29.97 -14.78 -14.82
CA PRO A 19 -30.90 -15.22 -15.85
C PRO A 19 -30.25 -16.39 -16.60
N ALA A 20 -30.90 -17.56 -16.61
CA ALA A 20 -30.43 -18.75 -17.32
C ALA A 20 -30.22 -18.51 -18.83
N GLY A 21 -30.68 -17.37 -19.38
CA GLY A 21 -30.46 -16.93 -20.75
C GLY A 21 -29.05 -16.46 -21.12
N MET A 22 -28.10 -16.31 -20.18
CA MET A 22 -26.70 -15.96 -20.52
C MET A 22 -25.73 -17.15 -20.56
N ALA A 23 -26.19 -18.38 -20.28
CA ALA A 23 -25.33 -19.57 -20.25
C ALA A 23 -25.23 -20.32 -21.60
N LEU A 24 -25.88 -19.84 -22.67
CA LEU A 24 -25.88 -20.51 -23.99
C LEU A 24 -25.29 -19.68 -25.13
N ALA A 25 -24.65 -18.54 -24.85
CA ALA A 25 -24.09 -17.66 -25.89
C ALA A 25 -22.58 -17.86 -26.16
N ASP A 26 -21.97 -18.91 -25.61
CA ASP A 26 -20.55 -19.21 -25.81
C ASP A 26 -20.32 -20.68 -26.25
N GLU A 27 -21.13 -21.17 -27.18
CA GLU A 27 -20.71 -22.24 -28.09
C GLU A 27 -21.24 -21.96 -29.50
N ALA A 28 -20.41 -21.32 -30.32
CA ALA A 28 -20.58 -21.33 -31.76
C ALA A 28 -20.26 -22.73 -32.29
N GLY A 29 -21.25 -23.61 -32.26
CA GLY A 29 -21.34 -24.86 -33.02
C GLY A 29 -22.72 -24.93 -33.67
N THR A 30 -22.76 -24.87 -35.00
CA THR A 30 -23.94 -24.80 -35.88
C THR A 30 -25.04 -25.84 -35.60
N ALA A 31 -26.25 -25.39 -35.26
CA ALA A 31 -27.52 -26.09 -35.52
C ALA A 31 -28.71 -25.08 -35.54
N PRO A 32 -29.73 -25.26 -36.41
CA PRO A 32 -30.89 -24.36 -36.46
C PRO A 32 -31.89 -24.67 -35.33
N LEU A 33 -32.48 -23.62 -34.75
CA LEU A 33 -33.45 -23.67 -33.64
C LEU A 33 -34.84 -24.17 -34.11
N PRO A 34 -35.51 -25.10 -33.39
CA PRO A 34 -36.93 -25.38 -33.57
C PRO A 34 -37.83 -24.34 -32.85
N PRO A 35 -39.05 -24.08 -33.36
CA PRO A 35 -39.94 -23.04 -32.84
C PRO A 35 -40.87 -23.60 -31.77
N GLU A 36 -40.62 -23.29 -30.51
CA GLU A 36 -41.57 -23.47 -29.41
C GLU A 36 -41.24 -22.45 -28.31
N ILE A 37 -41.49 -21.16 -28.59
CA ILE A 37 -41.53 -20.10 -27.58
C ILE A 37 -42.86 -19.39 -27.72
N GLN A 38 -43.88 -19.95 -27.07
CA GLN A 38 -45.04 -19.22 -26.61
C GLN A 38 -45.46 -19.92 -25.30
N ASP A 39 -45.44 -19.17 -24.20
CA ASP A 39 -46.12 -19.43 -22.91
C ASP A 39 -45.37 -19.93 -21.65
N ASN A 40 -44.03 -19.79 -21.56
CA ASN A 40 -43.28 -20.16 -20.32
C ASN A 40 -42.71 -18.98 -19.50
N SER A 41 -42.70 -17.75 -20.03
CA SER A 41 -42.02 -16.60 -19.38
C SER A 41 -42.73 -16.06 -18.13
N THR A 42 -44.06 -16.17 -18.07
CA THR A 42 -44.88 -15.62 -16.98
C THR A 42 -44.67 -16.40 -15.67
N THR A 43 -44.59 -17.74 -15.76
CA THR A 43 -44.38 -18.63 -14.62
C THR A 43 -42.98 -18.48 -14.02
N GLU A 44 -41.95 -18.31 -14.85
CA GLU A 44 -40.57 -18.09 -14.38
C GLU A 44 -40.42 -16.72 -13.69
N THR A 45 -41.00 -15.67 -14.27
CA THR A 45 -40.93 -14.30 -13.71
C THR A 45 -41.64 -14.22 -12.36
N GLN A 46 -42.77 -14.91 -12.21
CA GLN A 46 -43.50 -15.00 -10.95
C GLN A 46 -42.68 -15.68 -9.84
N VAL A 47 -42.02 -16.81 -10.14
CA VAL A 47 -41.18 -17.54 -9.18
C VAL A 47 -39.99 -16.69 -8.72
N VAL A 48 -39.37 -15.94 -9.65
CA VAL A 48 -38.28 -15.02 -9.31
C VAL A 48 -38.78 -13.88 -8.42
N ALA A 49 -39.93 -13.29 -8.74
CA ALA A 49 -40.53 -12.23 -7.93
C ALA A 49 -40.87 -12.70 -6.51
N GLU A 50 -41.42 -13.91 -6.35
CA GLU A 50 -41.72 -14.52 -5.05
C GLU A 50 -40.47 -14.69 -4.18
N HIS A 51 -39.38 -15.22 -4.77
CA HIS A 51 -38.10 -15.37 -4.09
C HIS A 51 -37.51 -14.03 -3.65
N ILE A 52 -37.60 -13.00 -4.51
CA ILE A 52 -37.13 -11.64 -4.20
C ILE A 52 -37.93 -11.06 -3.04
N VAL A 53 -39.26 -11.15 -3.04
CA VAL A 53 -40.11 -10.64 -1.95
C VAL A 53 -39.78 -11.33 -0.62
N SER A 54 -39.65 -12.66 -0.60
CA SER A 54 -39.27 -13.41 0.61
C SER A 54 -37.88 -13.02 1.14
N ALA A 55 -36.94 -12.76 0.24
CA ALA A 55 -35.60 -12.30 0.59
C ALA A 55 -35.60 -10.90 1.22
N LEU A 56 -36.46 -10.00 0.74
CA LEU A 56 -36.60 -8.65 1.27
C LEU A 56 -37.13 -8.63 2.70
N GLU A 57 -38.09 -9.49 3.05
CA GLU A 57 -38.58 -9.59 4.43
C GLU A 57 -37.46 -10.02 5.40
N ARG A 58 -36.60 -10.94 4.96
CA ARG A 58 -35.43 -11.36 5.76
C ARG A 58 -34.42 -10.22 5.90
N LEU A 59 -34.16 -9.47 4.83
CA LEU A 59 -33.24 -8.33 4.85
C LEU A 59 -33.76 -7.19 5.72
N HIS A 60 -35.07 -6.90 5.66
CA HIS A 60 -35.75 -5.96 6.54
C HIS A 60 -35.52 -6.32 8.01
N ASN A 61 -35.90 -7.54 8.41
CA ASN A 61 -35.78 -8.02 9.80
C ASN A 61 -34.34 -7.97 10.33
N VAL A 62 -33.36 -8.31 9.49
CA VAL A 62 -31.94 -8.24 9.86
C VAL A 62 -31.49 -6.80 9.99
N THR A 63 -31.86 -5.93 9.04
CA THR A 63 -31.38 -4.55 8.98
C THR A 63 -32.02 -3.67 10.05
N SER A 64 -33.32 -3.81 10.32
CA SER A 64 -34.02 -3.10 11.40
C SER A 64 -33.39 -3.38 12.76
N THR A 65 -33.17 -4.67 13.08
CA THR A 65 -32.47 -5.11 14.29
C THR A 65 -31.05 -4.51 14.41
N ILE A 66 -30.35 -4.35 13.27
CA ILE A 66 -28.99 -3.80 13.23
C ILE A 66 -28.99 -2.28 13.47
N ILE A 67 -29.91 -1.56 12.83
CA ILE A 67 -30.06 -0.11 12.98
C ILE A 67 -30.45 0.25 14.41
N GLU A 68 -31.43 -0.46 14.99
CA GLU A 68 -31.84 -0.28 16.39
C GLU A 68 -30.66 -0.47 17.36
N LYS A 69 -29.86 -1.51 17.16
CA LYS A 69 -28.70 -1.81 18.03
C LYS A 69 -27.51 -0.87 17.82
N ALA A 70 -27.42 -0.22 16.67
CA ALA A 70 -26.35 0.71 16.33
C ALA A 70 -26.69 2.17 16.72
N ASN A 71 -27.92 2.43 17.17
CA ASN A 71 -28.41 3.76 17.55
C ASN A 71 -28.09 4.83 16.48
N VAL A 72 -28.38 4.48 15.22
CA VAL A 72 -28.07 5.30 14.06
C VAL A 72 -28.93 6.57 14.10
N SER A 73 -28.30 7.74 14.03
CA SER A 73 -29.01 9.03 13.98
C SER A 73 -29.88 9.13 12.72
N GLU A 74 -31.08 9.69 12.90
CA GLU A 74 -32.07 9.92 11.83
C GLU A 74 -31.53 10.81 10.69
N ASN A 75 -30.55 11.68 10.96
CA ASN A 75 -29.93 12.55 9.95
C ASN A 75 -28.73 11.92 9.24
N SER A 76 -28.51 10.61 9.38
CA SER A 76 -27.36 9.93 8.79
C SER A 76 -27.65 9.40 7.39
N THR A 77 -26.62 9.36 6.53
CA THR A 77 -26.72 8.71 5.21
C THR A 77 -27.08 7.21 5.29
N VAL A 78 -26.93 6.58 6.46
CA VAL A 78 -27.36 5.20 6.71
C VAL A 78 -28.87 5.15 6.87
N PHE A 79 -29.46 6.11 7.59
CA PHE A 79 -30.91 6.22 7.77
C PHE A 79 -31.62 6.60 6.46
N GLU A 80 -31.03 7.48 5.65
CA GLU A 80 -31.56 7.79 4.30
C GLU A 80 -31.62 6.56 3.38
N HIS A 81 -30.60 5.70 3.42
CA HIS A 81 -30.63 4.44 2.67
C HIS A 81 -31.64 3.46 3.26
N TYR A 82 -31.87 3.48 4.56
CA TYR A 82 -32.89 2.64 5.21
C TYR A 82 -34.29 3.03 4.77
N GLN A 83 -34.62 4.31 4.78
CA GLN A 83 -35.92 4.81 4.29
C GLN A 83 -36.16 4.38 2.84
N LYS A 84 -35.17 4.59 1.95
CA LYS A 84 -35.27 4.16 0.55
C LYS A 84 -35.40 2.64 0.39
N ALA A 85 -34.72 1.86 1.24
CA ALA A 85 -34.84 0.41 1.21
C ALA A 85 -36.25 -0.07 1.60
N GLU A 86 -36.89 0.59 2.57
CA GLU A 86 -38.26 0.29 2.98
C GLU A 86 -39.28 0.73 1.91
N GLU A 87 -39.13 1.92 1.35
CA GLU A 87 -39.99 2.42 0.26
C GLU A 87 -40.00 1.45 -0.93
N TYR A 88 -38.83 1.03 -1.41
CA TYR A 88 -38.74 0.07 -2.52
C TYR A 88 -39.20 -1.33 -2.13
N ARG A 89 -39.04 -1.75 -0.86
CA ARG A 89 -39.55 -3.04 -0.39
C ARG A 89 -41.08 -3.08 -0.41
N GLU A 90 -41.71 -2.04 0.12
CA GLU A 90 -43.18 -1.93 0.13
C GLU A 90 -43.74 -1.90 -1.29
N ALA A 91 -43.12 -1.14 -2.19
CA ALA A 91 -43.48 -1.12 -3.61
C ALA A 91 -43.33 -2.51 -4.26
N ALA A 92 -42.25 -3.24 -3.98
CA ALA A 92 -42.03 -4.58 -4.52
C ALA A 92 -43.09 -5.60 -4.05
N ILE A 93 -43.51 -5.52 -2.79
CA ILE A 93 -44.56 -6.38 -2.23
C ILE A 93 -45.91 -6.06 -2.87
N GLN A 94 -46.24 -4.78 -3.03
CA GLN A 94 -47.48 -4.34 -3.68
C GLN A 94 -47.53 -4.78 -5.14
N ASP A 95 -46.43 -4.59 -5.88
CA ASP A 95 -46.33 -5.04 -7.27
C ASP A 95 -46.54 -6.56 -7.39
N TYR A 96 -45.94 -7.35 -6.50
CA TYR A 96 -46.12 -8.81 -6.49
C TYR A 96 -47.58 -9.20 -6.22
N GLN A 97 -48.23 -8.57 -5.23
CA GLN A 97 -49.63 -8.82 -4.88
C GLN A 97 -50.60 -8.44 -6.01
N ASN A 98 -50.23 -7.44 -6.81
CA ASN A 98 -51.01 -6.98 -7.96
C ASN A 98 -50.71 -7.77 -9.25
N GLY A 99 -49.86 -8.80 -9.19
CA GLY A 99 -49.44 -9.60 -10.35
C GLY A 99 -48.44 -8.91 -11.27
N ASN A 100 -47.90 -7.74 -10.88
CA ASN A 100 -46.84 -7.03 -11.58
C ASN A 100 -45.46 -7.60 -11.20
N TYR A 101 -45.17 -8.82 -11.67
CA TYR A 101 -43.94 -9.53 -11.27
C TYR A 101 -42.65 -8.84 -11.73
N GLU A 102 -42.65 -8.17 -12.89
CA GLU A 102 -41.49 -7.39 -13.34
C GLU A 102 -41.22 -6.16 -12.44
N GLY A 103 -42.29 -5.45 -12.03
CA GLY A 103 -42.20 -4.36 -11.05
C GLY A 103 -41.68 -4.83 -9.70
N ALA A 104 -42.17 -6.00 -9.23
CA ALA A 104 -41.73 -6.61 -7.98
C ALA A 104 -40.23 -6.95 -8.00
N ILE A 105 -39.73 -7.48 -9.12
CA ILE A 105 -38.31 -7.77 -9.32
C ILE A 105 -37.48 -6.47 -9.32
N ALA A 106 -37.91 -5.47 -10.10
CA ALA A 106 -37.18 -4.20 -10.24
C ALA A 106 -37.08 -3.44 -8.90
N ASN A 107 -38.21 -3.26 -8.22
CA ASN A 107 -38.26 -2.61 -6.91
C ASN A 107 -37.51 -3.44 -5.85
N GLY A 108 -37.60 -4.76 -5.92
CA GLY A 108 -36.89 -5.63 -4.99
C GLY A 108 -35.37 -5.56 -5.12
N ILE A 109 -34.83 -5.49 -6.33
CA ILE A 109 -33.38 -5.30 -6.55
C ILE A 109 -32.92 -3.94 -5.99
N LEU A 110 -33.70 -2.88 -6.18
CA LEU A 110 -33.39 -1.55 -5.63
C LEU A 110 -33.37 -1.55 -4.10
N ALA A 111 -34.36 -2.19 -3.46
CA ALA A 111 -34.39 -2.37 -2.01
C ALA A 111 -33.16 -3.14 -1.51
N MET A 112 -32.82 -4.27 -2.15
CA MET A 112 -31.62 -5.07 -1.79
C MET A 112 -30.32 -4.27 -1.91
N ARG A 113 -30.18 -3.42 -2.94
CA ARG A 113 -29.01 -2.54 -3.10
C ARG A 113 -28.87 -1.59 -1.92
N HIS A 114 -29.96 -0.98 -1.47
CA HIS A 114 -29.95 -0.09 -0.31
C HIS A 114 -29.66 -0.84 1.00
N TYR A 115 -30.28 -2.01 1.22
CA TYR A 115 -29.94 -2.89 2.35
C TYR A 115 -28.45 -3.25 2.38
N LYS A 116 -27.86 -3.58 1.22
CA LYS A 116 -26.42 -3.87 1.12
C LYS A 116 -25.56 -2.69 1.58
N VAL A 117 -25.87 -1.48 1.12
CA VAL A 117 -25.12 -0.26 1.51
C VAL A 117 -25.21 0.00 3.02
N ILE A 118 -26.39 -0.22 3.62
CA ILE A 118 -26.58 -0.10 5.08
C ILE A 118 -25.71 -1.10 5.81
N LEU A 119 -25.75 -2.37 5.41
CA LEU A 119 -24.97 -3.44 6.05
C LEU A 119 -23.46 -3.22 5.92
N GLU A 120 -22.99 -2.70 4.78
CA GLU A 120 -21.58 -2.31 4.58
C GLU A 120 -21.18 -1.10 5.46
N LYS A 121 -22.02 -0.07 5.53
CA LYS A 121 -21.74 1.13 6.33
C LYS A 121 -21.81 0.86 7.84
N VAL A 122 -22.79 0.08 8.31
CA VAL A 122 -22.93 -0.24 9.74
C VAL A 122 -21.83 -1.20 10.20
N LYS A 123 -21.32 -2.08 9.33
CA LYS A 123 -20.11 -2.88 9.59
C LYS A 123 -18.90 -1.99 9.93
N ASN A 124 -18.80 -0.80 9.35
CA ASN A 124 -17.70 0.14 9.58
C ASN A 124 -17.86 1.00 10.84
N VAL A 125 -19.03 1.06 11.48
CA VAL A 125 -19.23 1.93 12.66
C VAL A 125 -18.92 1.21 13.98
N ARG A 126 -19.11 -0.12 14.06
CA ARG A 126 -18.90 -0.91 15.29
C ARG A 126 -17.58 -1.69 15.32
N ASN A 127 -16.94 -1.94 14.16
CA ASN A 127 -15.65 -2.64 14.06
C ASN A 127 -14.42 -1.72 14.11
N ASP A 128 -14.62 -0.40 13.97
CA ASP A 128 -13.52 0.55 13.75
C ASP A 128 -12.63 0.79 14.98
N VAL A 129 -13.20 0.84 16.18
CA VAL A 129 -12.41 1.13 17.39
C VAL A 129 -11.55 -0.08 17.80
N GLY A 130 -12.14 -1.29 17.81
CA GLY A 130 -11.42 -2.51 18.17
C GLY A 130 -10.34 -2.89 17.16
N GLU A 131 -10.61 -2.77 15.86
CA GLU A 131 -9.61 -3.05 14.82
C GLU A 131 -8.48 -2.00 14.81
N ARG A 132 -8.79 -0.70 14.97
CA ARG A 132 -7.75 0.35 15.10
C ARG A 132 -6.86 0.14 16.32
N LEU A 133 -7.45 -0.24 17.46
CA LEU A 133 -6.69 -0.57 18.67
C LEU A 133 -5.78 -1.78 18.43
N GLN A 134 -6.28 -2.82 17.78
CA GLN A 134 -5.48 -4.01 17.44
C GLN A 134 -4.36 -3.70 16.44
N GLU A 135 -4.59 -2.83 15.46
CA GLU A 135 -3.55 -2.38 14.54
C GLU A 135 -2.46 -1.59 15.25
N GLU A 136 -2.82 -0.69 16.17
CA GLU A 136 -1.86 0.05 17.00
C GLU A 136 -1.00 -0.92 17.81
N LEU A 137 -1.63 -1.88 18.48
CA LEU A 137 -0.94 -2.93 19.24
C LEU A 137 0.01 -3.76 18.37
N ARG A 138 -0.39 -4.09 17.14
CA ARG A 138 0.47 -4.81 16.19
C ARG A 138 1.70 -3.97 15.79
N ARG A 139 1.54 -2.67 15.59
CA ARG A 139 2.67 -1.75 15.32
C ARG A 139 3.61 -1.66 16.52
N MET A 140 3.10 -1.77 17.75
CA MET A 140 3.90 -1.69 18.97
C MET A 140 4.91 -2.82 19.12
N GLN A 141 4.66 -4.01 18.59
CA GLN A 141 5.65 -5.10 18.62
C GLN A 141 6.95 -4.71 17.89
N GLY A 142 6.83 -4.11 16.69
CA GLY A 142 7.98 -3.61 15.93
C GLY A 142 8.72 -2.50 16.64
N TYR A 143 7.96 -1.58 17.26
CA TYR A 143 8.51 -0.51 18.08
C TYR A 143 9.32 -1.05 19.27
N PHE A 144 8.76 -1.99 20.04
CA PHE A 144 9.45 -2.52 21.23
C PHE A 144 10.72 -3.28 20.89
N MET A 145 10.74 -4.05 19.79
CA MET A 145 11.96 -4.69 19.32
C MET A 145 13.04 -3.67 18.95
N ALA A 146 12.66 -2.56 18.31
CA ALA A 146 13.59 -1.49 17.96
C ALA A 146 14.11 -0.73 19.19
N ALA A 147 13.23 -0.45 20.17
CA ALA A 147 13.58 0.17 21.44
C ALA A 147 14.57 -0.70 22.23
N GLU A 148 14.27 -1.98 22.38
CA GLU A 148 15.12 -2.94 23.08
C GLU A 148 16.49 -3.08 22.42
N LYS A 149 16.53 -3.16 21.07
CA LYS A 149 17.79 -3.18 20.32
C LYS A 149 18.61 -1.91 20.53
N THR A 150 17.95 -0.75 20.60
CA THR A 150 18.62 0.55 20.82
C THR A 150 19.25 0.62 22.20
N ILE A 151 18.46 0.32 23.24
CA ILE A 151 18.91 0.32 24.65
C ILE A 151 20.07 -0.66 24.83
N ARG A 152 19.94 -1.90 24.32
CA ARG A 152 20.99 -2.90 24.43
C ARG A 152 22.28 -2.46 23.75
N LYS A 153 22.20 -1.91 22.53
CA LYS A 153 23.39 -1.42 21.81
C LYS A 153 24.08 -0.28 22.57
N ALA A 154 23.31 0.62 23.17
CA ALA A 154 23.85 1.70 24.00
C ALA A 154 24.60 1.14 25.23
N GLN A 155 24.00 0.17 25.93
CA GLN A 155 24.64 -0.50 27.06
C GLN A 155 25.93 -1.23 26.64
N GLU A 156 25.92 -1.93 25.51
CA GLU A 156 27.11 -2.61 24.94
C GLU A 156 28.24 -1.61 24.61
N GLU A 157 27.90 -0.38 24.23
CA GLU A 157 28.85 0.70 23.96
C GLU A 157 29.20 1.53 25.21
N GLY A 158 28.74 1.12 26.40
CA GLY A 158 29.04 1.78 27.68
C GLY A 158 28.30 3.09 27.91
N ILE A 159 27.24 3.36 27.15
CA ILE A 159 26.38 4.54 27.30
C ILE A 159 25.41 4.31 28.46
N ASP A 160 25.24 5.33 29.31
CA ASP A 160 24.24 5.30 30.38
C ASP A 160 22.83 5.39 29.77
N VAL A 161 22.01 4.37 30.02
CA VAL A 161 20.63 4.29 29.54
C VAL A 161 19.61 4.62 30.62
N GLY A 162 20.05 5.00 31.82
CA GLY A 162 19.20 5.38 32.94
C GLY A 162 18.08 4.38 33.22
N ASP A 163 16.84 4.88 33.29
CA ASP A 163 15.62 4.13 33.56
C ASP A 163 14.90 3.63 32.28
N ALA A 164 15.51 3.79 31.10
CA ALA A 164 14.90 3.37 29.83
C ALA A 164 14.52 1.87 29.78
N PRO A 165 15.30 0.91 30.33
CA PRO A 165 14.87 -0.48 30.39
C PRO A 165 13.59 -0.70 31.22
N GLN A 166 13.48 -0.01 32.36
CA GLN A 166 12.32 -0.08 33.26
C GLN A 166 11.10 0.52 32.57
N LEU A 167 11.26 1.69 31.94
CA LEU A 167 10.19 2.37 31.22
C LEU A 167 9.71 1.58 30.00
N LEU A 168 10.61 0.89 29.29
CA LEU A 168 10.25 -0.05 28.23
C LEU A 168 9.37 -1.20 28.75
N ASN A 169 9.73 -1.79 29.88
CA ASN A 169 8.95 -2.88 30.48
C ASN A 169 7.58 -2.39 30.96
N GLN A 170 7.51 -1.23 31.61
CA GLN A 170 6.24 -0.61 32.01
C GLN A 170 5.34 -0.30 30.81
N THR A 171 5.92 0.22 29.71
CA THR A 171 5.19 0.48 28.47
C THR A 171 4.66 -0.81 27.84
N LYS A 172 5.49 -1.87 27.78
CA LYS A 172 5.08 -3.21 27.29
C LYS A 172 3.89 -3.74 28.09
N GLU A 173 3.93 -3.62 29.41
CA GLU A 173 2.86 -4.09 30.30
C GLU A 173 1.58 -3.27 30.15
N ALA A 174 1.67 -1.95 30.03
CA ALA A 174 0.51 -1.09 29.81
C ALA A 174 -0.22 -1.44 28.48
N TYR A 175 0.53 -1.67 27.40
CA TYR A 175 -0.07 -2.14 26.14
C TYR A 175 -0.59 -3.58 26.22
N ARG A 176 -0.03 -4.43 27.09
CA ARG A 176 -0.58 -5.76 27.37
C ARG A 176 -1.93 -5.65 28.06
N GLN A 177 -2.07 -4.75 29.04
CA GLN A 177 -3.34 -4.50 29.73
C GLN A 177 -4.44 -4.11 28.72
N VAL A 178 -4.15 -3.16 27.82
CA VAL A 178 -5.07 -2.78 26.73
C VAL A 178 -5.55 -3.99 25.91
N MET A 179 -4.66 -4.95 25.62
CA MET A 179 -5.06 -6.18 24.92
C MET A 179 -6.02 -7.04 25.75
N GLU A 180 -5.82 -7.12 27.05
CA GLU A 180 -6.69 -7.87 27.95
C GLU A 180 -8.08 -7.23 28.02
N ASP A 181 -8.17 -5.89 28.08
CA ASP A 181 -9.47 -5.19 28.08
C ASP A 181 -10.22 -5.35 26.75
N ILE A 182 -9.52 -5.32 25.62
CA ILE A 182 -10.09 -5.64 24.30
C ILE A 182 -10.61 -7.09 24.26
N LYS A 183 -9.85 -8.05 24.79
CA LYS A 183 -10.27 -9.47 24.86
C LYS A 183 -11.52 -9.64 25.73
N ASN A 184 -11.61 -8.88 26.82
CA ASN A 184 -12.76 -8.85 27.72
C ASN A 184 -13.95 -8.07 27.15
N LYS A 185 -13.80 -7.47 25.96
CA LYS A 185 -14.79 -6.62 25.29
C LYS A 185 -15.14 -5.34 26.06
N ASP A 186 -14.24 -4.90 26.93
CA ASP A 186 -14.36 -3.65 27.67
C ASP A 186 -13.65 -2.53 26.91
N ILE A 187 -14.36 -1.95 25.94
CA ILE A 187 -13.78 -0.99 24.99
C ILE A 187 -13.51 0.37 25.64
N GLU A 188 -14.31 0.80 26.62
CA GLU A 188 -14.06 2.07 27.30
C GLU A 188 -12.83 1.98 28.19
N LYS A 189 -12.70 0.90 28.97
CA LYS A 189 -11.49 0.65 29.76
C LYS A 189 -10.24 0.52 28.89
N ALA A 190 -10.34 -0.19 27.74
CA ALA A 190 -9.24 -0.28 26.79
C ALA A 190 -8.79 1.09 26.25
N LYS A 191 -9.68 2.07 26.11
CA LYS A 191 -9.32 3.44 25.69
C LYS A 191 -8.58 4.18 26.81
N GLU A 192 -9.04 4.06 28.04
CA GLU A 192 -8.39 4.66 29.21
C GLU A 192 -6.98 4.10 29.40
N ASP A 193 -6.84 2.78 29.37
CA ASP A 193 -5.55 2.10 29.51
C ASP A 193 -4.61 2.41 28.34
N LEU A 194 -5.15 2.63 27.12
CA LEU A 194 -4.34 3.07 25.98
C LEU A 194 -3.78 4.47 26.18
N ALA A 195 -4.55 5.40 26.78
CA ALA A 195 -4.06 6.74 27.05
C ALA A 195 -2.84 6.70 28.00
N VAL A 196 -2.91 5.86 29.04
CA VAL A 196 -1.78 5.62 29.95
C VAL A 196 -0.59 5.00 29.20
N ALA A 197 -0.83 3.98 28.38
CA ALA A 197 0.20 3.32 27.60
C ALA A 197 0.91 4.27 26.62
N ARG A 198 0.17 5.22 26.02
CA ARG A 198 0.72 6.25 25.13
C ARG A 198 1.57 7.27 25.86
N GLU A 199 1.22 7.65 27.09
CA GLU A 199 2.05 8.57 27.88
C GLU A 199 3.36 7.90 28.29
N LEU A 200 3.33 6.63 28.71
CA LEU A 200 4.54 5.85 28.97
C LEU A 200 5.42 5.72 27.73
N LYS A 201 4.80 5.46 26.56
CA LYS A 201 5.51 5.42 25.28
C LYS A 201 6.17 6.77 24.96
N LYS A 202 5.52 7.89 25.25
CA LYS A 202 6.10 9.22 25.02
C LYS A 202 7.33 9.44 25.89
N GLY A 203 7.26 9.11 27.17
CA GLY A 203 8.45 9.15 28.05
C GLY A 203 9.57 8.23 27.54
N LEU A 204 9.23 7.05 27.05
CA LEU A 204 10.20 6.14 26.44
C LEU A 204 10.81 6.71 25.16
N ASP A 205 10.02 7.38 24.31
CA ASP A 205 10.49 8.02 23.09
C ASP A 205 11.51 9.13 23.41
N GLU A 206 11.25 9.95 24.43
CA GLU A 206 12.17 10.99 24.90
C GLU A 206 13.52 10.39 25.31
N LYS A 207 13.50 9.32 26.14
CA LYS A 207 14.72 8.60 26.53
C LYS A 207 15.44 7.97 25.35
N LEU A 208 14.71 7.36 24.41
CA LEU A 208 15.31 6.77 23.21
C LEU A 208 15.93 7.81 22.29
N VAL A 209 15.41 9.04 22.26
CA VAL A 209 16.01 10.15 21.49
C VAL A 209 17.37 10.53 22.08
N GLU A 210 17.45 10.68 23.41
CA GLU A 210 18.71 10.97 24.12
C GLU A 210 19.74 9.87 23.87
N ILE A 211 19.36 8.60 24.08
CA ILE A 211 20.23 7.43 23.85
C ILE A 211 20.72 7.36 22.40
N ARG A 212 19.85 7.62 21.42
CA ARG A 212 20.24 7.63 20.00
C ARG A 212 21.21 8.76 19.67
N LYS A 213 21.04 9.92 20.31
CA LYS A 213 21.97 11.05 20.17
C LYS A 213 23.34 10.63 20.69
N GLU A 214 23.43 10.12 21.91
CA GLU A 214 24.70 9.66 22.49
C GLU A 214 25.35 8.54 21.67
N LEU A 215 24.58 7.56 21.22
CA LEU A 215 25.05 6.51 20.28
C LEU A 215 25.62 7.11 19.00
N ALA A 216 25.01 8.16 18.45
CA ALA A 216 25.50 8.81 17.25
C ALA A 216 26.86 9.48 17.49
N TYR A 217 27.03 10.19 18.62
CA TYR A 217 28.32 10.81 18.97
C TYR A 217 29.39 9.78 19.33
N ALA A 218 29.03 8.69 20.03
CA ALA A 218 29.94 7.58 20.33
C ALA A 218 30.44 6.87 19.05
N ASN A 219 29.69 6.95 17.96
CA ASN A 219 30.06 6.42 16.63
C ASN A 219 30.25 7.54 15.60
N ALA A 220 30.64 8.74 16.03
CA ALA A 220 30.76 9.90 15.14
C ALA A 220 31.74 9.63 13.99
N ASP A 221 32.83 8.91 14.25
CA ASP A 221 33.81 8.49 13.25
C ASP A 221 33.17 7.71 12.09
N LYS A 222 32.35 6.70 12.40
CA LYS A 222 31.69 5.86 11.39
C LYS A 222 30.69 6.67 10.58
N ILE A 223 29.95 7.56 11.24
CA ILE A 223 28.92 8.40 10.60
C ILE A 223 29.58 9.40 9.66
N VAL A 224 30.59 10.12 10.14
CA VAL A 224 31.33 11.13 9.37
C VAL A 224 32.05 10.48 8.19
N ASN A 225 32.74 9.36 8.39
CA ASN A 225 33.42 8.64 7.29
C ASN A 225 32.41 8.13 6.25
N ALA A 226 31.24 7.66 6.68
CA ALA A 226 30.18 7.27 5.75
C ALA A 226 29.61 8.46 4.98
N PHE A 227 29.44 9.61 5.63
CA PHE A 227 29.04 10.87 5.00
C PHE A 227 30.07 11.29 3.95
N LEU A 228 31.35 11.36 4.29
CA LEU A 228 32.42 11.75 3.37
C LEU A 228 32.48 10.84 2.14
N ARG A 229 32.50 9.52 2.34
CA ARG A 229 32.51 8.57 1.21
C ARG A 229 31.29 8.71 0.31
N ARG A 230 30.10 8.92 0.87
CA ARG A 230 28.87 9.07 0.07
C ARG A 230 28.79 10.44 -0.61
N GLY A 231 29.22 11.49 0.09
CA GLY A 231 29.27 12.86 -0.39
C GLY A 231 30.18 12.99 -1.61
N GLU A 232 31.38 12.42 -1.56
CA GLU A 232 32.32 12.45 -2.69
C GLU A 232 31.72 11.82 -3.95
N ASN A 233 31.07 10.67 -3.81
CA ASN A 233 30.40 9.99 -4.91
C ASN A 233 29.21 10.79 -5.45
N ALA A 234 28.45 11.44 -4.57
CA ALA A 234 27.32 12.29 -4.95
C ALA A 234 27.80 13.53 -5.73
N MET A 235 28.87 14.20 -5.27
CA MET A 235 29.48 15.33 -5.97
C MET A 235 30.03 14.92 -7.35
N LYS A 236 30.78 13.81 -7.43
CA LYS A 236 31.25 13.24 -8.72
C LYS A 236 30.11 12.93 -9.68
N PHE A 237 28.97 12.48 -9.17
CA PHE A 237 27.78 12.26 -9.99
C PHE A 237 27.17 13.58 -10.48
N ALA A 238 26.94 14.54 -9.58
CA ALA A 238 26.38 15.84 -9.92
C ALA A 238 27.25 16.57 -10.96
N GLN A 239 28.57 16.58 -10.78
CA GLN A 239 29.52 17.20 -11.70
C GLN A 239 29.43 16.61 -13.12
N ARG A 240 29.43 15.27 -13.26
CA ARG A 240 29.26 14.61 -14.56
C ARG A 240 27.94 14.96 -15.24
N VAL A 241 26.88 15.15 -14.45
CA VAL A 241 25.56 15.51 -14.95
C VAL A 241 25.54 16.96 -15.44
N ILE A 242 26.12 17.87 -14.67
CA ILE A 242 26.27 19.28 -15.03
C ILE A 242 27.06 19.42 -16.33
N GLU A 243 28.20 18.72 -16.46
CA GLU A 243 29.02 18.72 -17.67
C GLU A 243 28.24 18.26 -18.91
N LYS A 244 27.51 17.14 -18.80
CA LYS A 244 26.68 16.63 -19.89
C LYS A 244 25.54 17.57 -20.27
N ALA A 245 24.91 18.19 -19.27
CA ALA A 245 23.82 19.12 -19.49
C ALA A 245 24.30 20.41 -20.17
N ASN A 246 25.42 20.98 -19.72
CA ASN A 246 26.05 22.14 -20.33
C ASN A 246 26.45 21.87 -21.79
N ALA A 247 27.04 20.71 -22.08
CA ALA A 247 27.36 20.29 -23.45
C ALA A 247 26.13 20.14 -24.35
N SER A 248 24.95 19.91 -23.77
CA SER A 248 23.68 19.73 -24.47
C SER A 248 22.77 20.98 -24.41
N GLY A 249 23.27 22.10 -23.89
CA GLY A 249 22.50 23.36 -23.73
C GLY A 249 21.31 23.27 -22.76
N ARG A 250 21.33 22.33 -21.80
CA ARG A 250 20.26 22.16 -20.79
C ARG A 250 20.56 22.99 -19.55
N ASN A 251 19.53 23.64 -18.99
CA ASN A 251 19.64 24.38 -17.74
C ASN A 251 19.83 23.42 -16.55
N VAL A 252 20.91 23.62 -15.78
CA VAL A 252 21.27 22.91 -14.55
C VAL A 252 21.65 23.84 -13.40
N THR A 253 21.25 25.12 -13.46
CA THR A 253 21.63 26.15 -12.48
C THR A 253 21.30 25.72 -11.04
N GLU A 254 20.10 25.20 -10.80
CA GLU A 254 19.71 24.72 -9.46
C GLU A 254 20.60 23.58 -8.93
N LEU A 255 21.08 22.67 -9.80
CA LEU A 255 21.96 21.59 -9.38
C LEU A 255 23.39 22.10 -9.11
N GLN A 256 23.83 23.14 -9.84
CA GLN A 256 25.13 23.79 -9.62
C GLN A 256 25.15 24.50 -8.28
N GLU A 257 24.15 25.34 -7.99
CA GLU A 257 24.04 26.06 -6.71
C GLU A 257 24.01 25.08 -5.52
N MET A 258 23.20 24.02 -5.61
CA MET A 258 23.11 23.01 -4.55
C MET A 258 24.40 22.19 -4.39
N LEU A 259 25.15 21.98 -5.46
CA LEU A 259 26.46 21.31 -5.41
C LEU A 259 27.49 22.18 -4.69
N GLU A 260 27.52 23.49 -4.97
CA GLU A 260 28.43 24.44 -4.33
C GLU A 260 28.15 24.52 -2.82
N GLU A 261 26.88 24.66 -2.42
CA GLU A 261 26.48 24.67 -1.01
C GLU A 261 26.85 23.35 -0.29
N PHE A 262 26.59 22.21 -0.94
CA PHE A 262 26.96 20.91 -0.37
C PHE A 262 28.48 20.73 -0.26
N GLN A 263 29.24 21.21 -1.26
CA GLN A 263 30.69 21.11 -1.27
C GLN A 263 31.32 21.92 -0.14
N ALA A 264 30.80 23.12 0.17
CA ALA A 264 31.27 23.91 1.30
C ALA A 264 31.10 23.15 2.64
N VAL A 265 29.93 22.53 2.86
CA VAL A 265 29.68 21.70 4.04
C VAL A 265 30.59 20.48 4.06
N TYR A 266 30.75 19.82 2.91
CA TYR A 266 31.61 18.64 2.77
C TYR A 266 33.06 18.94 3.13
N GLU A 267 33.62 20.04 2.64
CA GLU A 267 34.99 20.46 2.89
C GLU A 267 35.22 20.77 4.38
N GLN A 268 34.29 21.48 5.02
CA GLN A 268 34.34 21.73 6.46
C GLN A 268 34.32 20.43 7.29
N VAL A 269 33.43 19.50 6.95
CA VAL A 269 33.36 18.18 7.62
C VAL A 269 34.64 17.38 7.39
N LYS A 270 35.20 17.42 6.17
CA LYS A 270 36.44 16.71 5.82
C LYS A 270 37.63 17.26 6.60
N GLU A 271 37.77 18.58 6.70
CA GLU A 271 38.85 19.21 7.46
C GLU A 271 38.82 18.79 8.94
N LEU A 272 37.64 18.84 9.57
CA LEU A 272 37.46 18.38 10.95
C LEU A 272 37.77 16.89 11.11
N ALA A 273 37.33 16.05 10.16
CA ALA A 273 37.61 14.62 10.16
C ALA A 273 39.11 14.31 9.99
N ASP A 274 39.81 15.04 9.12
CA ASP A 274 41.25 14.91 8.88
C ASP A 274 42.07 15.30 10.12
N GLN A 275 41.54 16.20 10.97
CA GLN A 275 42.09 16.57 12.28
C GLN A 275 41.71 15.58 13.40
N GLY A 276 40.85 14.59 13.12
CA GLY A 276 40.34 13.62 14.10
C GLY A 276 39.15 14.11 14.94
N ASN A 277 38.63 15.31 14.67
CA ASN A 277 37.52 15.94 15.41
C ASN A 277 36.15 15.46 14.89
N TYR A 278 35.89 14.15 15.01
CA TYR A 278 34.67 13.54 14.46
C TYR A 278 33.36 14.03 15.09
N THR A 279 33.36 14.41 16.37
CA THR A 279 32.15 14.92 17.04
C THR A 279 31.76 16.30 16.52
N GLU A 280 32.74 17.20 16.34
CA GLU A 280 32.51 18.52 15.73
C GLU A 280 32.11 18.39 14.26
N ALA A 281 32.73 17.44 13.55
CA ALA A 281 32.33 17.12 12.18
C ALA A 281 30.87 16.64 12.10
N LEU A 282 30.42 15.82 13.08
CA LEU A 282 29.03 15.39 13.19
C LEU A 282 28.07 16.55 13.53
N ASP A 283 28.51 17.53 14.31
CA ASP A 283 27.75 18.76 14.59
C ASP A 283 27.54 19.57 13.32
N VAL A 284 28.58 19.75 12.50
CA VAL A 284 28.47 20.42 11.19
C VAL A 284 27.48 19.69 10.27
N ILE A 285 27.56 18.36 10.18
CA ILE A 285 26.58 17.55 9.42
C ILE A 285 25.16 17.80 9.94
N THR A 286 25.00 17.85 11.27
CA THR A 286 23.70 18.01 11.92
C THR A 286 23.09 19.39 11.71
N ALA A 287 23.91 20.44 11.80
CA ALA A 287 23.50 21.82 11.54
C ALA A 287 23.11 22.06 10.08
N ASN A 288 23.75 21.35 9.14
CA ASN A 288 23.54 21.52 7.70
C ASN A 288 22.63 20.44 7.06
N LYS A 289 21.80 19.77 7.87
CA LYS A 289 20.88 18.70 7.40
C LYS A 289 19.98 19.15 6.25
N GLU A 290 19.49 20.39 6.28
CA GLU A 290 18.60 20.91 5.25
C GLU A 290 19.32 21.03 3.90
N THR A 291 20.51 21.64 3.88
CA THR A 291 21.36 21.78 2.69
C THR A 291 21.71 20.41 2.09
N ILE A 292 22.16 19.48 2.93
CA ILE A 292 22.46 18.09 2.53
C ILE A 292 21.22 17.43 1.91
N GLY A 293 20.05 17.62 2.53
CA GLY A 293 18.78 17.08 2.06
C GLY A 293 18.34 17.66 0.70
N LYS A 294 18.48 18.97 0.50
CA LYS A 294 18.18 19.66 -0.77
C LYS A 294 19.07 19.14 -1.91
N PHE A 295 20.37 19.02 -1.66
CA PHE A 295 21.32 18.49 -2.64
C PHE A 295 20.98 17.05 -3.08
N HIS A 296 20.70 16.16 -2.13
CA HIS A 296 20.30 14.79 -2.48
C HIS A 296 18.99 14.74 -3.27
N LYS A 297 17.99 15.56 -2.91
CA LYS A 297 16.76 15.69 -3.69
C LYS A 297 17.02 16.18 -5.12
N ALA A 298 17.90 17.17 -5.30
CA ALA A 298 18.26 17.68 -6.61
C ALA A 298 18.92 16.60 -7.48
N ILE A 299 19.82 15.78 -6.89
CA ILE A 299 20.39 14.61 -7.56
C ILE A 299 19.31 13.61 -7.96
N GLU A 300 18.38 13.25 -7.08
CA GLU A 300 17.32 12.28 -7.38
C GLU A 300 16.40 12.78 -8.50
N LEU A 301 15.98 14.04 -8.45
CA LEU A 301 15.18 14.66 -9.51
C LEU A 301 15.92 14.66 -10.84
N THR A 302 17.23 14.91 -10.82
CA THR A 302 18.02 14.93 -12.05
C THR A 302 18.26 13.52 -12.60
N LYS A 303 18.50 12.52 -11.74
CA LYS A 303 18.49 11.11 -12.13
C LYS A 303 17.18 10.73 -12.79
N ARG A 304 16.04 11.09 -12.20
CA ARG A 304 14.71 10.84 -12.78
C ARG A 304 14.56 11.49 -14.15
N LYS A 305 14.95 12.76 -14.31
CA LYS A 305 14.91 13.46 -15.61
C LYS A 305 15.80 12.80 -16.67
N ILE A 306 17.01 12.37 -16.30
CA ILE A 306 17.92 11.66 -17.21
C ILE A 306 17.32 10.31 -17.62
N HIS A 307 16.86 9.54 -16.63
CA HIS A 307 16.18 8.28 -16.87
C HIS A 307 14.96 8.49 -17.79
N GLU A 308 14.09 9.46 -17.51
CA GLU A 308 12.95 9.79 -18.36
C GLU A 308 13.34 10.17 -19.80
N VAL A 309 14.44 10.89 -20.01
CA VAL A 309 14.93 11.25 -21.36
C VAL A 309 15.50 10.04 -22.07
N GLU A 310 16.35 9.25 -21.42
CA GLU A 310 16.90 8.00 -21.98
C GLU A 310 15.79 7.02 -22.33
N VAL A 311 14.80 6.92 -21.47
CA VAL A 311 13.62 6.08 -21.65
C VAL A 311 12.72 6.64 -22.75
N LYS A 312 12.50 7.96 -22.85
CA LYS A 312 11.77 8.58 -23.98
C LYS A 312 12.46 8.32 -25.31
N GLU A 313 13.79 8.43 -25.39
CA GLU A 313 14.56 8.13 -26.61
C GLU A 313 14.49 6.64 -26.97
N LYS A 314 14.69 5.74 -25.99
CA LYS A 314 14.57 4.30 -26.18
C LYS A 314 13.15 3.89 -26.64
N ILE A 315 12.13 4.56 -26.11
CA ILE A 315 10.71 4.32 -26.46
C ILE A 315 10.34 4.85 -27.85
N LYS A 316 11.11 5.76 -28.47
CA LYS A 316 10.84 6.18 -29.87
C LYS A 316 10.88 5.00 -30.83
N ASN A 317 11.68 3.97 -30.54
CA ASN A 317 11.71 2.71 -31.27
C ASN A 317 11.37 1.54 -30.34
N MET A 318 10.10 1.46 -29.92
CA MET A 318 9.61 0.41 -29.02
C MET A 318 9.94 -1.02 -29.49
N ALA A 319 9.94 -1.28 -30.79
CA ALA A 319 10.29 -2.60 -31.32
C ALA A 319 11.75 -2.97 -31.05
N LYS A 320 12.68 -2.02 -31.24
CA LYS A 320 14.09 -2.20 -30.91
C LYS A 320 14.29 -2.36 -29.40
N LEU A 321 13.62 -1.52 -28.61
CA LEU A 321 13.69 -1.58 -27.15
C LEU A 321 13.21 -2.93 -26.59
N ILE A 322 12.10 -3.48 -27.11
CA ILE A 322 11.61 -4.82 -26.73
C ILE A 322 12.70 -5.88 -26.99
N GLY A 323 13.41 -5.79 -28.11
CA GLY A 323 14.54 -6.68 -28.42
C GLY A 323 15.67 -6.55 -27.38
N GLU A 324 16.10 -5.33 -27.09
CA GLU A 324 17.16 -5.03 -26.11
C GLU A 324 16.79 -5.50 -24.70
N LEU A 325 15.53 -5.30 -24.27
CA LEU A 325 15.06 -5.73 -22.95
C LEU A 325 14.97 -7.25 -22.83
N ASN A 326 14.54 -7.96 -23.87
CA ASN A 326 14.54 -9.42 -23.86
C ASN A 326 15.96 -9.99 -23.73
N GLU A 327 16.93 -9.38 -24.42
CA GLU A 327 18.34 -9.79 -24.27
C GLU A 327 18.85 -9.51 -22.85
N ARG A 328 18.55 -8.32 -22.30
CA ARG A 328 18.91 -7.94 -20.93
C ARG A 328 18.31 -8.89 -19.89
N ILE A 329 17.02 -9.22 -19.99
CA ILE A 329 16.35 -10.17 -19.09
C ILE A 329 17.10 -11.50 -19.05
N GLY A 330 17.54 -11.99 -20.22
CA GLY A 330 18.33 -13.23 -20.32
C GLY A 330 19.69 -13.13 -19.63
N LYS A 331 20.38 -11.98 -19.72
CA LYS A 331 21.65 -11.72 -19.04
C LYS A 331 21.46 -11.61 -17.52
N ASP A 332 20.48 -10.84 -17.08
CA ASP A 332 20.18 -10.61 -15.65
C ASP A 332 19.74 -11.92 -14.96
N ALA A 333 19.00 -12.79 -15.67
CA ALA A 333 18.64 -14.12 -15.16
C ALA A 333 19.87 -14.99 -14.88
N ARG A 334 20.89 -14.94 -15.75
CA ARG A 334 22.15 -15.67 -15.54
C ARG A 334 22.96 -15.05 -14.41
N ALA A 335 23.01 -13.73 -14.34
CA ALA A 335 23.74 -13.01 -13.30
C ALA A 335 23.15 -13.25 -11.91
N LEU A 336 21.82 -13.35 -11.76
CA LEU A 336 21.17 -13.70 -10.50
C LEU A 336 21.44 -15.15 -10.03
N ALA A 337 21.85 -16.05 -10.93
CA ALA A 337 22.16 -17.43 -10.56
C ALA A 337 23.41 -17.53 -9.67
N GLU A 338 24.35 -16.59 -9.80
CA GLU A 338 25.61 -16.62 -9.07
C GLU A 338 25.46 -16.21 -7.59
N PRO A 339 24.82 -15.08 -7.22
CA PRO A 339 24.48 -14.77 -5.83
C PRO A 339 23.62 -15.85 -5.18
N HIS A 340 22.67 -16.43 -5.93
CA HIS A 340 21.84 -17.52 -5.43
C HIS A 340 22.66 -18.74 -5.03
N ARG A 341 23.66 -19.14 -5.85
CA ARG A 341 24.60 -20.22 -5.51
C ARG A 341 25.48 -19.90 -4.30
N LYS A 342 25.78 -18.61 -4.08
CA LYS A 342 26.51 -18.10 -2.91
C LYS A 342 25.63 -17.96 -1.66
N GLY A 343 24.36 -18.40 -1.70
CA GLY A 343 23.44 -18.37 -0.56
C GLY A 343 22.79 -17.00 -0.29
N VAL A 344 22.89 -16.05 -1.22
CA VAL A 344 22.21 -14.76 -1.13
C VAL A 344 20.71 -14.93 -1.45
N ASP A 345 19.83 -14.31 -0.65
CA ASP A 345 18.39 -14.33 -0.95
C ASP A 345 18.08 -13.48 -2.19
N THR A 346 17.85 -14.16 -3.31
CA THR A 346 17.55 -13.56 -4.61
C THR A 346 16.06 -13.49 -4.92
N ARG A 347 15.16 -13.94 -4.02
CA ARG A 347 13.73 -14.12 -4.31
C ARG A 347 13.06 -12.84 -4.80
N THR A 348 13.32 -11.72 -4.14
CA THR A 348 12.74 -10.42 -4.53
C THR A 348 13.25 -9.97 -5.90
N ALA A 349 14.54 -10.13 -6.18
CA ALA A 349 15.12 -9.77 -7.49
C ALA A 349 14.60 -10.68 -8.61
N GLN A 350 14.46 -11.98 -8.35
CA GLN A 350 13.88 -12.93 -9.30
C GLN A 350 12.41 -12.63 -9.60
N LEU A 351 11.62 -12.24 -8.59
CA LEU A 351 10.24 -11.83 -8.79
C LEU A 351 10.16 -10.59 -9.69
N LYS A 352 10.94 -9.56 -9.39
CA LYS A 352 11.01 -8.34 -10.22
C LYS A 352 11.44 -8.63 -11.65
N LEU A 353 12.44 -9.48 -11.86
CA LEU A 353 12.87 -9.90 -13.20
C LEU A 353 11.77 -10.64 -13.97
N LYS A 354 11.03 -11.53 -13.30
CA LYS A 354 9.89 -12.23 -13.90
C LYS A 354 8.76 -11.28 -14.27
N THR A 355 8.44 -10.33 -13.41
CA THR A 355 7.44 -9.29 -13.69
C THR A 355 7.90 -8.43 -14.87
N ALA A 356 9.16 -7.98 -14.92
CA ALA A 356 9.70 -7.23 -16.06
C ALA A 356 9.54 -8.00 -17.38
N ALA A 357 9.80 -9.31 -17.39
CA ALA A 357 9.61 -10.15 -18.58
C ALA A 357 8.14 -10.22 -19.04
N GLN A 358 7.19 -10.27 -18.10
CA GLN A 358 5.75 -10.23 -18.41
C GLN A 358 5.35 -8.88 -19.02
N GLU A 359 5.83 -7.78 -18.43
CA GLU A 359 5.58 -6.42 -18.91
C GLU A 359 6.14 -6.19 -20.33
N VAL A 360 7.35 -6.68 -20.63
CA VAL A 360 7.92 -6.63 -21.99
C VAL A 360 7.07 -7.44 -22.99
N ARG A 361 6.59 -8.63 -22.59
CA ARG A 361 5.72 -9.45 -23.44
C ARG A 361 4.37 -8.79 -23.73
N LEU A 362 3.72 -8.25 -22.69
CA LEU A 362 2.46 -7.52 -22.82
C LEU A 362 2.63 -6.30 -23.72
N SER A 363 3.72 -5.55 -23.56
CA SER A 363 4.04 -4.44 -24.45
C SER A 363 4.16 -4.88 -25.92
N ALA A 364 4.86 -5.99 -26.20
CA ALA A 364 5.00 -6.51 -27.55
C ALA A 364 3.65 -6.90 -28.18
N GLU A 365 2.76 -7.52 -27.40
CA GLU A 365 1.41 -7.88 -27.85
C GLU A 365 0.55 -6.64 -28.12
N LEU A 366 0.60 -5.63 -27.24
CA LEU A 366 -0.11 -4.36 -27.41
C LEU A 366 0.41 -3.57 -28.62
N LEU A 367 1.73 -3.55 -28.83
CA LEU A 367 2.35 -2.89 -29.97
C LEU A 367 1.90 -3.51 -31.30
N LYS A 368 1.82 -4.84 -31.37
CA LYS A 368 1.27 -5.57 -32.54
C LYS A 368 -0.19 -5.21 -32.82
N ARG A 369 -0.97 -4.92 -31.77
CA ARG A 369 -2.38 -4.50 -31.85
C ARG A 369 -2.57 -2.99 -32.10
N GLY A 370 -1.48 -2.24 -32.35
CA GLY A 370 -1.53 -0.79 -32.58
C GLY A 370 -1.74 0.07 -31.33
N LYS A 371 -1.79 -0.55 -30.14
CA LYS A 371 -2.01 0.10 -28.84
C LYS A 371 -0.71 0.70 -28.28
N LYS A 372 -0.21 1.74 -28.95
CA LYS A 372 1.11 2.33 -28.69
C LYS A 372 1.25 2.97 -27.32
N ALA A 373 0.21 3.61 -26.80
CA ALA A 373 0.26 4.29 -25.50
C ALA A 373 0.31 3.28 -24.34
N GLU A 374 -0.47 2.20 -24.45
CA GLU A 374 -0.49 1.11 -23.48
C GLU A 374 0.81 0.31 -23.55
N ALA A 375 1.29 -0.03 -24.76
CA ALA A 375 2.59 -0.68 -24.94
C ALA A 375 3.74 0.12 -24.30
N LYS A 376 3.68 1.45 -24.42
CA LYS A 376 4.63 2.36 -23.77
C LYS A 376 4.57 2.27 -22.24
N ALA A 377 3.37 2.25 -21.64
CA ALA A 377 3.22 2.16 -20.19
C ALA A 377 3.87 0.87 -19.63
N HIS A 378 3.62 -0.28 -20.27
CA HIS A 378 4.22 -1.55 -19.88
C HIS A 378 5.76 -1.55 -20.03
N LEU A 379 6.31 -0.90 -21.07
CA LEU A 379 7.77 -0.77 -21.21
C LEU A 379 8.41 0.06 -20.09
N LEU A 380 7.72 1.11 -19.63
CA LEU A 380 8.19 1.93 -18.50
C LEU A 380 8.30 1.10 -17.23
N ILE A 381 7.28 0.30 -16.93
CA ILE A 381 7.26 -0.59 -15.77
C ILE A 381 8.39 -1.63 -15.87
N ALA A 382 8.59 -2.22 -17.05
CA ALA A 382 9.67 -3.19 -17.26
C ALA A 382 11.06 -2.58 -17.03
N LEU A 383 11.29 -1.34 -17.48
CA LEU A 383 12.57 -0.64 -17.32
C LEU A 383 12.89 -0.38 -15.84
N ASP A 384 11.92 0.10 -15.07
CA ASP A 384 12.05 0.36 -13.63
C ASP A 384 12.39 -0.92 -12.85
N LEU A 385 11.64 -2.01 -13.12
CA LEU A 385 11.88 -3.31 -12.50
C LEU A 385 13.26 -3.88 -12.83
N LEU A 386 13.77 -3.65 -14.05
CA LEU A 386 15.11 -4.12 -14.45
C LEU A 386 16.24 -3.31 -13.83
N GLU A 387 16.03 -2.01 -13.55
CA GLU A 387 16.99 -1.17 -12.82
C GLU A 387 17.13 -1.66 -11.36
N ASP A 388 16.03 -2.04 -10.73
CA ASP A 388 16.04 -2.66 -9.41
C ASP A 388 16.79 -4.00 -9.38
N VAL A 389 16.63 -4.82 -10.41
CA VAL A 389 17.33 -6.11 -10.56
C VAL A 389 18.83 -5.90 -10.76
N GLU A 390 19.21 -4.95 -11.62
CA GLU A 390 20.62 -4.59 -11.84
C GLU A 390 21.27 -4.07 -10.56
N SER A 391 20.58 -3.18 -9.83
CA SER A 391 21.05 -2.68 -8.55
C SER A 391 21.28 -3.80 -7.53
N PHE A 392 20.42 -4.83 -7.53
CA PHE A 392 20.62 -6.01 -6.70
C PHE A 392 21.83 -6.84 -7.14
N ILE A 393 21.97 -7.11 -8.44
CA ILE A 393 23.09 -7.87 -9.00
C ILE A 393 24.41 -7.18 -8.67
N VAL A 394 24.54 -5.88 -8.98
CA VAL A 394 25.76 -5.10 -8.72
C VAL A 394 26.15 -5.09 -7.24
N LYS A 395 25.16 -5.09 -6.35
CA LYS A 395 25.40 -5.12 -4.90
C LYS A 395 25.93 -6.47 -4.39
N HIS A 396 25.68 -7.58 -5.11
CA HIS A 396 25.98 -8.94 -4.65
C HIS A 396 26.84 -9.77 -5.62
N ALA A 397 27.30 -9.16 -6.71
CA ALA A 397 28.38 -9.67 -7.56
C ALA A 397 29.71 -9.50 -6.81
#